data_AF-X1UCY4-F1
#
_entry.id   AF-X1UCY4-F1
#
_cell.length_a   1.000
_cell.length_b   1.000
_cell.length_c   1.000
_cell.angle_alpha   90.00
_cell.angle_beta   90.00
_cell.angle_gamma   90.00
#
_symmetry.space_group_name_H-M   'P 1'
#
loop_
_entity.id
_entity.type
_entity.pdbx_description
1 polymer ?
#
loop_
_entity_poly.entity_id
_entity_poly.type
_entity_poly.pdbx_seq_one_letter_code
_entity_poly.pdbx_strand_id
1 'polypeptide(L)'
;MQGISAIAVGTYTWIVDIIAPASANAGDLVNVEVKVYCLSEAYIGVNCLYDDTLLSFTPEWIWMTPYTIRSFTSSFTMPNK
;
A
#
# COMPACT_ATOMS: atom_id res chain seq x y z
N MET A 1 11.91 8.22 -14.01
CA MET A 1 11.02 8.22 -12.83
C MET A 1 10.15 6.99 -12.93
N GLN A 2 10.42 5.96 -12.13
CA GLN A 2 9.54 4.81 -12.01
C GLN A 2 8.62 5.05 -10.82
N GLY A 3 7.31 5.01 -11.05
CA GLY A 3 6.29 5.32 -10.06
C GLY A 3 6.03 4.15 -9.11
N ILE A 4 5.46 4.46 -7.95
CA ILE A 4 4.95 3.44 -7.01
C ILE A 4 3.78 2.72 -7.69
N SER A 5 3.90 1.41 -7.90
CA SER A 5 2.81 0.58 -8.38
C SER A 5 2.34 -0.35 -7.25
N ALA A 6 1.12 -0.12 -6.76
CA ALA A 6 0.45 -1.08 -5.90
C ALA A 6 -0.28 -2.11 -6.77
N ILE A 7 -0.07 -3.40 -6.50
CA ILE A 7 -0.77 -4.49 -7.18
C ILE A 7 -1.91 -4.92 -6.26
N ALA A 8 -3.13 -4.46 -6.53
CA ALA A 8 -4.31 -5.10 -5.95
C ALA A 8 -4.67 -6.32 -6.78
N VAL A 9 -4.41 -7.50 -6.23
CA VAL A 9 -4.89 -8.77 -6.77
C VAL A 9 -6.26 -9.05 -6.13
N GLY A 10 -7.35 -8.88 -6.86
CA GLY A 10 -8.63 -9.42 -6.40
C GLY A 10 -9.88 -8.87 -7.11
N THR A 11 -10.74 -9.78 -7.57
CA THR A 11 -12.08 -9.49 -8.11
C THR A 11 -13.00 -8.73 -7.13
N TYR A 12 -12.64 -8.63 -5.85
CA TYR A 12 -13.46 -8.10 -4.76
C TYR A 12 -12.83 -6.90 -4.02
N THR A 13 -11.74 -6.31 -4.51
CA THR A 13 -11.10 -5.17 -3.86
C THR A 13 -10.74 -4.09 -4.86
N TRP A 14 -10.82 -2.83 -4.43
CA TRP A 14 -10.37 -1.68 -5.19
C TRP A 14 -9.39 -0.86 -4.37
N ILE A 15 -8.29 -0.42 -4.99
CA ILE A 15 -7.45 0.62 -4.41
C ILE A 15 -8.20 1.94 -4.61
N VAL A 16 -8.55 2.59 -3.50
CA VAL A 16 -9.19 3.90 -3.49
C VAL A 16 -8.15 4.98 -3.66
N ASP A 17 -7.03 4.86 -2.96
CA ASP A 17 -5.96 5.86 -2.96
C ASP A 17 -4.63 5.23 -2.55
N ILE A 18 -3.54 5.84 -3.01
CA ILE A 18 -2.17 5.57 -2.59
C ILE A 18 -1.56 6.92 -2.21
N ILE A 19 -1.37 7.11 -0.91
CA ILE A 19 -0.89 8.36 -0.33
C ILE A 19 0.59 8.16 0.02
N ALA A 20 1.44 8.93 -0.65
CA ALA A 20 2.87 9.00 -0.41
C ALA A 20 3.35 10.43 -0.71
N PRO A 21 4.50 10.88 -0.16
CA PRO A 21 5.06 12.17 -0.53
C PRO A 21 5.37 12.21 -2.04
N ALA A 22 5.12 13.36 -2.67
CA ALA A 22 5.36 13.54 -4.11
C ALA A 22 6.84 13.40 -4.50
N SER A 23 7.74 13.62 -3.54
CA SER A 23 9.18 13.46 -3.66
C SER A 23 9.80 13.21 -2.29
N ALA A 24 10.91 12.49 -2.24
CA ALA A 24 11.72 12.27 -1.05
C ALA A 24 13.21 12.30 -1.45
N ASN A 25 14.06 12.82 -0.57
CA ASN A 25 15.50 12.79 -0.76
C ASN A 25 16.08 11.46 -0.27
N ALA A 26 17.29 11.14 -0.74
CA ALA A 26 18.11 10.07 -0.19
C ALA A 26 18.21 10.17 1.34
N GLY A 27 17.85 9.11 2.05
CA GLY A 27 17.84 9.02 3.51
C GLY A 27 16.53 9.47 4.18
N ASP A 28 15.59 10.07 3.45
CA ASP A 28 14.30 10.47 4.03
C ASP A 28 13.45 9.24 4.38
N LEU A 29 12.70 9.32 5.48
CA LEU A 29 11.67 8.31 5.79
C LEU A 29 10.43 8.57 4.94
N VAL A 30 10.11 7.63 4.06
CA VAL A 30 8.91 7.67 3.22
C VAL A 30 7.81 6.87 3.90
N ASN A 31 6.68 7.52 4.15
CA ASN A 31 5.46 6.87 4.63
C ASN A 31 4.51 6.67 3.45
N VAL A 32 3.93 5.47 3.36
CA VAL A 32 2.96 5.08 2.34
C VAL A 32 1.70 4.62 3.04
N GLU A 33 0.55 5.13 2.63
CA GLU A 33 -0.78 4.63 3.01
C GLU A 33 -1.52 4.18 1.76
N VAL A 34 -2.03 2.96 1.77
CA VAL A 34 -2.93 2.44 0.74
C VAL A 34 -4.31 2.28 1.33
N LYS A 35 -5.30 2.91 0.71
CA LYS A 35 -6.71 2.77 1.08
C LYS A 35 -7.36 1.74 0.17
N VAL A 36 -7.90 0.69 0.75
CA VAL A 36 -8.55 -0.40 0.03
C VAL A 36 -10.03 -0.40 0.36
N TYR A 37 -10.86 -0.42 -0.69
CA TYR A 37 -12.28 -0.70 -0.61
C TYR A 37 -12.53 -2.17 -0.86
N CYS A 38 -13.43 -2.75 -0.09
CA CYS A 38 -13.77 -4.17 -0.13
C CYS A 38 -15.20 -4.36 -0.63
N LEU A 39 -15.42 -5.21 -1.64
CA LEU A 39 -16.73 -5.54 -2.21
C LEU A 39 -17.38 -6.77 -1.57
N SER A 40 -16.61 -7.63 -0.91
CA SER A 40 -17.07 -8.90 -0.34
C SER A 40 -16.27 -9.26 0.90
N GLU A 41 -16.90 -9.94 1.85
CA GLU A 41 -16.25 -10.34 3.10
C GLU A 41 -15.00 -11.19 2.84
N ALA A 42 -13.83 -10.74 3.33
CA ALA A 42 -12.54 -11.39 3.09
C ALA A 42 -11.45 -10.90 4.06
N TYR A 43 -10.39 -11.70 4.23
CA TYR A 43 -9.11 -11.22 4.72
C TYR A 43 -8.37 -10.51 3.58
N ILE A 44 -7.95 -9.27 3.82
CA ILE A 44 -7.27 -8.43 2.84
C ILE A 44 -5.89 -8.06 3.39
N GLY A 45 -4.87 -8.21 2.54
CA GLY A 45 -3.52 -7.68 2.74
C GLY A 45 -3.09 -6.84 1.53
N VAL A 46 -2.10 -5.97 1.73
CA VAL A 46 -1.55 -5.08 0.70
C VAL A 46 -0.07 -5.34 0.53
N ASN A 47 0.36 -5.45 -0.73
CA ASN A 47 1.77 -5.55 -1.11
C ASN A 47 2.09 -4.45 -2.12
N CYS A 48 3.25 -3.82 -1.95
CA CYS A 48 3.77 -2.83 -2.89
C CYS A 48 5.24 -3.13 -3.17
N LEU A 49 5.69 -2.88 -4.40
CA LEU A 49 7.10 -2.95 -4.76
C LEU A 49 7.64 -1.53 -4.94
N TYR A 50 8.81 -1.28 -4.37
CA TYR A 50 9.64 -0.11 -4.66
C TYR A 50 11.02 -0.60 -5.09
N ASP A 51 11.45 -0.30 -6.32
CA ASP A 51 12.69 -0.82 -6.92
C ASP A 51 12.89 -2.34 -6.67
N ASP A 52 11.89 -3.15 -7.04
CA ASP A 52 11.83 -4.61 -6.83
C ASP A 52 11.90 -5.07 -5.35
N THR A 53 11.92 -4.15 -4.40
CA THR A 53 11.88 -4.45 -2.96
C THR A 53 10.44 -4.43 -2.48
N LEU A 54 10.01 -5.53 -1.87
CA LEU A 54 8.68 -5.65 -1.28
C LEU A 54 8.57 -4.79 -0.01
N LEU A 55 7.53 -3.97 0.06
CA LEU A 55 7.15 -3.22 1.25
C LEU A 55 6.15 -4.02 2.08
N SER A 56 6.45 -4.20 3.36
CA SER A 56 5.54 -4.82 4.33
C SER A 56 4.58 -3.78 4.92
N PHE A 57 3.28 -4.09 4.90
CA PHE A 57 2.25 -3.19 5.41
C PHE A 57 1.73 -3.62 6.79
N THR A 58 1.22 -2.64 7.53
CA THR A 58 0.49 -2.81 8.79
C THR A 58 -0.94 -2.28 8.62
N PRO A 59 -1.98 -3.06 8.97
CA PRO A 59 -1.90 -4.48 9.33
C PRO A 59 -1.41 -5.33 8.14
N GLU A 60 -0.77 -6.46 8.42
CA GLU A 60 -0.33 -7.39 7.35
C GLU A 60 -1.55 -7.98 6.62
N TRP A 61 -2.57 -8.35 7.41
CA TRP A 61 -3.88 -8.80 6.94
C TRP A 61 -4.96 -8.30 7.91
N ILE A 62 -6.15 -7.98 7.40
CA ILE A 62 -7.31 -7.66 8.23
C ILE A 62 -8.59 -8.22 7.61
N TRP A 63 -9.49 -8.74 8.46
CA TRP A 63 -10.83 -9.10 8.04
C TRP A 63 -11.62 -7.83 7.74
N MET A 64 -12.19 -7.76 6.54
CA MET A 64 -13.00 -6.64 6.10
C MET A 64 -14.41 -7.10 5.77
N THR A 65 -15.39 -6.41 6.30
CA THR A 65 -16.80 -6.58 5.90
C THR A 65 -17.05 -5.90 4.55
N PRO A 66 -18.06 -6.33 3.79
CA PRO A 66 -18.40 -5.73 2.50
C PRO A 66 -18.63 -4.22 2.59
N TYR A 67 -18.28 -3.53 1.52
CA TYR A 67 -18.47 -2.10 1.29
C TYR A 67 -17.77 -1.17 2.29
N THR A 68 -16.68 -1.65 2.89
CA THR A 68 -15.86 -0.86 3.81
C THR A 68 -14.54 -0.43 3.20
N ILE A 69 -13.99 0.68 3.72
CA ILE A 69 -12.64 1.14 3.41
C ILE A 69 -11.75 0.91 4.62
N ARG A 70 -10.53 0.42 4.38
CA ARG A 70 -9.47 0.32 5.39
C ARG A 70 -8.14 0.82 4.82
N SER A 71 -7.33 1.34 5.73
CA SER A 71 -5.98 1.81 5.45
C SER A 71 -4.96 0.77 5.83
N PHE A 72 -3.95 0.63 4.99
CA PHE A 72 -2.75 -0.15 5.20
C PHE A 72 -1.56 0.80 5.12
N THR A 73 -0.69 0.81 6.12
CA THR A 73 0.47 1.72 6.14
C THR A 73 1.78 0.95 6.09
N SER A 74 2.76 1.53 5.41
CA SER A 74 4.14 1.05 5.40
C SER A 74 5.08 2.24 5.43
N SER A 75 6.33 2.01 5.82
CA SER A 75 7.38 3.00 5.71
C SER A 75 8.70 2.36 5.30
N PHE A 76 9.51 3.12 4.58
CA PHE A 76 10.86 2.72 4.19
C PHE A 76 11.77 3.95 4.14
N THR A 77 13.06 3.74 4.34
CA THR A 77 14.06 4.79 4.13
C THR A 77 14.37 4.87 2.64
N MET A 78 14.24 6.07 2.06
CA MET A 78 14.58 6.34 0.67
C MET A 78 16.06 5.98 0.44
N PRO A 79 16.40 5.11 -0.53
CA PRO A 79 17.78 4.69 -0.72
C PRO A 79 18.70 5.86 -1.12
N ASN A 80 19.96 5.80 -0.71
CA ASN A 80 21.02 6.71 -1.17
C ASN A 80 21.50 6.33 -2.58
N LYS A 81 20.63 6.45 -3.58
CA LYS A 81 20.91 6.06 -4.97
C LYS A 81 20.62 7.21 -5.92
#